data_AF-A0A961IZZ5-F1
#
_entry.id   AF-A0A961IZZ5-F1
#
_cell.length_a   1.000
_cell.length_b   1.000
_cell.length_c   1.000
_cell.angle_alpha   90.00
_cell.angle_beta   90.00
_cell.angle_gamma   90.00
#
_symmetry.space_group_name_H-M   'P 1'
#
loop_
_entity.id
_entity.type
_entity.pdbx_description
1 polymer ?
#
loop_
_entity_poly.entity_id
_entity_poly.type
_entity_poly.pdbx_seq_one_letter_code
_entity_poly.pdbx_strand_id
1 'polypeptide(L)'
;YDETLKGLAWLRDEGARLAVAGRALLGMDETRARSVYSYFFAEQGLDIDAQDPGRTVIFPEMDLSVEVPEITTACWGILGKRPEDVMCASSRMVVKRRGRPASVLACTLIAYDEAFEMGATLAEADRPVALNHPHCAKFCVLGGAACSI
;
A
#
# COMPACT_ATOMS: atom_id res chain seq x y z
N TYR A 1 -17.21 3.98 7.66
CA TYR A 1 -16.60 3.35 6.47
C TYR A 1 -17.61 3.23 5.32
N ASP A 2 -18.82 3.75 5.50
CA ASP A 2 -19.95 3.62 4.57
C ASP A 2 -19.67 4.22 3.19
N GLU A 3 -19.02 5.40 3.14
CA GLU A 3 -18.63 6.01 1.86
C GLU A 3 -17.61 5.17 1.10
N THR A 4 -16.69 4.48 1.81
CA THR A 4 -15.76 3.53 1.19
C THR A 4 -16.50 2.34 0.60
N LEU A 5 -17.51 1.80 1.30
CA LEU A 5 -18.32 0.70 0.78
C LEU A 5 -19.15 1.12 -0.44
N LYS A 6 -19.75 2.31 -0.43
CA LYS A 6 -20.45 2.86 -1.60
C LYS A 6 -19.52 2.98 -2.80
N GLY A 7 -18.30 3.48 -2.59
CA GLY A 7 -17.29 3.57 -3.64
C GLY A 7 -16.86 2.21 -4.18
N LEU A 8 -16.65 1.23 -3.30
CA LEU A 8 -16.30 -0.14 -3.71
C LEU A 8 -17.44 -0.81 -4.49
N ALA A 9 -18.68 -0.64 -4.05
CA ALA A 9 -19.86 -1.14 -4.76
C ALA A 9 -19.99 -0.50 -6.14
N TRP A 10 -19.85 0.83 -6.22
CA TRP A 10 -19.86 1.53 -7.51
C TRP A 10 -18.74 1.04 -8.44
N LEU A 11 -17.50 0.94 -7.96
CA LEU A 11 -16.38 0.44 -8.76
C LEU A 11 -16.62 -1.00 -9.26
N ARG A 12 -17.17 -1.86 -8.41
CA ARG A 12 -17.58 -3.22 -8.79
C ARG A 12 -18.62 -3.18 -9.91
N ASP A 13 -19.64 -2.33 -9.78
CA ASP A 13 -20.73 -2.23 -10.75
C ASP A 13 -20.27 -1.68 -12.11
N GLU A 14 -19.23 -0.84 -12.11
CA GLU A 14 -18.52 -0.39 -13.32
C GLU A 14 -17.58 -1.45 -13.92
N GLY A 15 -17.48 -2.64 -13.32
CA GLY A 15 -16.60 -3.73 -13.78
C GLY A 15 -15.12 -3.49 -13.52
N ALA A 16 -14.78 -2.59 -12.58
CA ALA A 16 -13.39 -2.32 -12.25
C ALA A 16 -12.73 -3.54 -11.58
N ARG A 17 -11.47 -3.81 -11.93
CA ARG A 17 -10.67 -4.84 -11.27
C ARG A 17 -10.15 -4.31 -9.93
N LEU A 18 -10.71 -4.76 -8.82
CA LEU A 18 -10.38 -4.26 -7.48
C LEU A 18 -9.29 -5.07 -6.80
N ALA A 19 -8.41 -4.43 -6.04
CA ALA A 19 -7.49 -5.07 -5.11
C ALA A 19 -7.56 -4.31 -3.77
N VAL A 20 -7.33 -4.99 -2.65
CA VAL A 20 -7.40 -4.41 -1.31
C VAL A 20 -6.07 -4.56 -0.62
N ALA A 21 -5.60 -3.46 -0.04
CA ALA A 21 -4.48 -3.46 0.88
C ALA A 21 -5.00 -3.12 2.28
N GLY A 22 -4.77 -4.01 3.22
CA GLY A 22 -5.28 -3.93 4.58
C GLY A 22 -4.22 -4.26 5.61
N ARG A 23 -4.62 -4.33 6.88
CA ARG A 23 -3.73 -4.70 8.00
C ARG A 23 -4.28 -5.91 8.75
N ALA A 24 -3.38 -6.70 9.34
CA ALA A 24 -3.75 -7.67 10.37
C ALA A 24 -4.06 -6.94 11.69
N LEU A 25 -5.05 -7.43 12.44
CA LEU A 25 -5.32 -6.95 13.80
C LEU A 25 -4.36 -7.61 14.80
N LEU A 26 -4.15 -6.96 15.95
CA LEU A 26 -3.25 -7.44 16.99
C LEU A 26 -3.59 -8.89 17.40
N GLY A 27 -2.57 -9.76 17.39
CA GLY A 27 -2.71 -11.17 17.74
C GLY A 27 -3.37 -12.05 16.67
N MET A 28 -3.60 -11.54 15.46
CA MET A 28 -4.03 -12.35 14.32
C MET A 28 -2.83 -12.76 13.47
N ASP A 29 -2.73 -14.05 13.19
CA ASP A 29 -1.86 -14.53 12.12
C ASP A 29 -2.45 -14.21 10.73
N GLU A 30 -1.62 -14.38 9.70
CA GLU A 30 -2.00 -14.09 8.31
C GLU A 30 -3.18 -14.94 7.85
N THR A 31 -3.21 -16.23 8.19
CA THR A 31 -4.29 -17.16 7.82
C THR A 31 -5.64 -16.68 8.33
N ARG A 32 -5.69 -16.22 9.58
CA ARG A 32 -6.90 -15.67 10.19
C ARG A 32 -7.26 -14.34 9.56
N ALA A 33 -6.28 -13.48 9.27
CA ALA A 33 -6.52 -12.21 8.59
C ALA A 33 -7.14 -12.42 7.19
N ARG A 34 -6.59 -13.34 6.39
CA ARG A 34 -7.14 -13.70 5.07
C ARG A 34 -8.56 -14.24 5.17
N SER A 35 -8.85 -15.08 6.16
CA SER A 35 -10.21 -15.59 6.40
C SER A 35 -11.22 -14.46 6.67
N VAL A 36 -10.82 -13.44 7.45
CA VAL A 36 -11.68 -12.28 7.72
C VAL A 36 -11.92 -11.44 6.46
N TYR A 37 -10.89 -11.17 5.66
CA TYR A 37 -11.05 -10.47 4.39
C TYR A 37 -11.92 -11.26 3.40
N SER A 38 -11.77 -12.59 3.35
CA SER A 38 -12.60 -13.45 2.50
C SER A 38 -14.08 -13.35 2.86
N TYR A 39 -14.41 -13.42 4.16
CA TYR A 39 -15.78 -13.23 4.64
C TYR A 39 -16.32 -11.84 4.25
N PHE A 40 -15.53 -10.80 4.47
CA PHE A 40 -15.91 -9.43 4.12
C PHE A 40 -16.15 -9.26 2.61
N PHE A 41 -15.28 -9.78 1.75
CA PHE A 41 -15.46 -9.68 0.30
C PHE A 41 -16.71 -10.43 -0.18
N ALA A 42 -17.00 -11.61 0.39
CA ALA A 42 -18.22 -12.34 0.09
C ALA A 42 -19.48 -11.57 0.53
N GLU A 43 -19.48 -10.99 1.73
CA GLU A 43 -20.59 -10.19 2.25
C GLU A 43 -20.86 -8.96 1.37
N GLN A 44 -19.81 -8.31 0.86
CA GLN A 44 -19.92 -7.11 0.01
C GLN A 44 -20.07 -7.44 -1.49
N GLY A 45 -20.04 -8.72 -1.88
CA GLY A 45 -20.08 -9.17 -3.27
C GLY A 45 -18.90 -8.66 -4.11
N LEU A 46 -17.71 -8.58 -3.52
CA LEU A 46 -16.49 -8.12 -4.19
C LEU A 46 -15.72 -9.32 -4.77
N ASP A 47 -15.42 -9.29 -6.07
CA ASP A 47 -14.61 -10.30 -6.74
C ASP A 47 -13.10 -10.09 -6.49
N ILE A 48 -12.70 -10.38 -5.25
CA ILE A 48 -11.33 -10.25 -4.75
C ILE A 48 -10.94 -11.54 -4.04
N ASP A 49 -9.87 -12.18 -4.50
CA ASP A 49 -9.30 -13.34 -3.82
C ASP A 49 -8.48 -12.88 -2.59
N ALA A 50 -8.93 -13.29 -1.40
CA ALA A 50 -8.25 -13.01 -0.15
C ALA A 50 -6.96 -13.85 0.04
N GLN A 51 -6.80 -14.93 -0.70
CA GLN A 51 -5.63 -15.80 -0.65
C GLN A 51 -4.53 -15.38 -1.62
N ASP A 52 -4.88 -14.63 -2.66
CA ASP A 52 -3.91 -14.07 -3.60
C ASP A 52 -3.20 -12.85 -2.97
N PRO A 53 -1.88 -12.93 -2.66
CA PRO A 53 -1.14 -11.83 -2.05
C PRO A 53 -1.01 -10.59 -2.93
N GLY A 54 -1.20 -10.71 -4.25
CA GLY A 54 -1.24 -9.56 -5.17
C GLY A 54 -2.61 -8.88 -5.23
N ARG A 55 -3.68 -9.57 -4.84
CA ARG A 55 -5.06 -9.04 -4.82
C ARG A 55 -5.47 -8.55 -3.44
N THR A 56 -4.94 -9.21 -2.41
CA THR A 56 -5.15 -8.87 -1.00
C THR A 56 -3.82 -8.79 -0.28
N VAL A 57 -3.30 -7.57 -0.20
CA VAL A 57 -2.06 -7.25 0.52
C VAL A 57 -2.39 -7.06 1.98
N ILE A 58 -1.77 -7.82 2.87
CA ILE A 58 -1.96 -7.70 4.31
C ILE A 58 -0.66 -7.18 4.92
N PHE A 59 -0.66 -5.92 5.33
CA PHE A 59 0.45 -5.34 6.05
C PHE A 59 0.49 -5.89 7.49
N PRO A 60 1.69 -6.17 8.01
CA PRO A 60 1.87 -6.38 9.44
C PRO A 60 1.54 -5.08 10.19
N GLU A 61 1.42 -5.19 11.51
CA GLU A 61 1.06 -4.05 12.35
C GLU A 61 1.99 -2.84 12.13
N MET A 62 1.37 -1.67 11.91
CA MET A 62 2.05 -0.38 11.75
C MET A 62 2.43 0.24 13.10
N ASP A 63 3.08 -0.55 13.95
CA ASP A 63 3.69 -0.05 15.18
C ASP A 63 4.96 0.74 14.86
N LEU A 64 4.93 2.03 15.18
CA LEU A 64 6.04 2.98 15.02
C LEU A 64 7.05 2.93 16.17
N SER A 65 6.74 2.23 17.28
CA SER A 65 7.64 2.08 18.43
C SER A 65 8.71 1.00 18.23
N VAL A 66 8.53 0.13 17.24
CA VAL A 66 9.49 -0.91 16.89
C VAL A 66 10.61 -0.31 16.04
N GLU A 67 11.84 -0.36 16.55
CA GLU A 67 13.02 -0.02 15.77
C GLU A 67 13.15 -0.94 14.56
N VAL A 68 13.35 -0.34 13.39
CA VAL A 68 13.60 -1.05 12.14
C VAL A 68 14.98 -0.67 11.63
N PRO A 69 15.78 -1.64 11.17
CA PRO A 69 17.11 -1.34 10.68
C PRO A 69 17.04 -0.47 9.42
N GLU A 70 18.01 0.43 9.29
CA GLU A 70 18.19 1.20 8.08
C GLU A 70 18.47 0.28 6.89
N ILE A 71 17.84 0.57 5.75
CA ILE A 71 18.03 -0.19 4.52
C ILE A 71 19.17 0.42 3.69
N THR A 72 19.90 -0.44 2.98
CA THR A 72 20.96 -0.02 2.06
C THR A 72 20.70 -0.62 0.68
N THR A 73 21.41 -0.15 -0.34
CA THR A 73 21.34 -0.74 -1.69
C THR A 73 21.78 -2.21 -1.73
N ALA A 74 22.57 -2.67 -0.75
CA ALA A 74 22.94 -4.08 -0.65
C ALA A 74 21.75 -4.99 -0.29
N CYS A 75 20.71 -4.46 0.36
CA CYS A 75 19.52 -5.22 0.75
C CYS A 75 18.81 -5.85 -0.45
N TRP A 76 18.85 -5.23 -1.62
CA TRP A 76 18.27 -5.79 -2.85
C TRP A 76 18.87 -7.15 -3.20
N GLY A 77 20.21 -7.24 -3.21
CA GLY A 77 20.92 -8.49 -3.47
C GLY A 77 20.74 -9.52 -2.36
N ILE A 78 20.79 -9.09 -1.09
CA ILE A 78 20.63 -9.97 0.08
C ILE A 78 19.25 -10.65 0.08
N LEU A 79 18.21 -9.91 -0.30
CA LEU A 79 16.82 -10.37 -0.24
C LEU A 79 16.32 -10.94 -1.58
N GLY A 80 17.13 -10.91 -2.64
CA GLY A 80 16.71 -11.30 -3.98
C GLY A 80 15.56 -10.45 -4.54
N LYS A 81 15.48 -9.18 -4.14
CA LYS A 81 14.45 -8.22 -4.56
C LYS A 81 15.02 -7.20 -5.54
N ARG A 82 14.18 -6.65 -6.41
CA ARG A 82 14.54 -5.57 -7.32
C ARG A 82 13.91 -4.24 -6.88
N PRO A 83 14.60 -3.10 -7.03
CA PRO A 83 14.03 -1.78 -6.71
C PRO A 83 12.67 -1.50 -7.35
N GLU A 84 12.47 -1.99 -8.57
CA GLU A 84 11.24 -1.89 -9.37
C GLU A 84 10.07 -2.71 -8.83
N ASP A 85 10.31 -3.67 -7.93
CA ASP A 85 9.26 -4.46 -7.27
C ASP A 85 8.54 -3.65 -6.16
N VAL A 86 9.01 -2.43 -5.88
CA VAL A 86 8.39 -1.55 -4.89
C VAL A 86 7.35 -0.67 -5.58
N MET A 87 6.13 -0.61 -5.04
CA MET A 87 5.02 0.16 -5.62
C MET A 87 5.37 1.63 -5.93
N CYS A 88 6.09 2.32 -5.05
CA CYS A 88 6.47 3.72 -5.28
C CYS A 88 7.52 3.89 -6.39
N ALA A 89 8.07 2.82 -6.97
CA ALA A 89 8.94 2.91 -8.14
C ALA A 89 8.17 3.39 -9.38
N SER A 90 6.94 2.90 -9.59
CA SER A 90 6.13 3.18 -10.79
C SER A 90 4.74 3.76 -10.51
N SER A 91 4.25 3.66 -9.28
CA SER A 91 2.91 4.13 -8.90
C SER A 91 2.94 5.47 -8.18
N ARG A 92 1.89 6.26 -8.36
CA ARG A 92 1.69 7.56 -7.70
C ARG A 92 0.29 7.68 -7.15
N MET A 93 0.13 8.40 -6.04
CA MET A 93 -1.18 8.72 -5.47
C MET A 93 -1.47 10.20 -5.65
N VAL A 94 -2.61 10.56 -6.21
CA VAL A 94 -3.09 11.94 -6.24
C VAL A 94 -3.98 12.17 -5.03
N VAL A 95 -3.62 13.13 -4.18
CA VAL A 95 -4.38 13.46 -2.96
C VAL A 95 -4.92 14.86 -3.03
N LYS A 96 -6.23 14.98 -2.81
CA LYS A 96 -6.93 16.25 -2.60
C LYS A 96 -7.22 16.43 -1.11
N ARG A 97 -6.35 17.16 -0.40
CA ARG A 97 -6.60 17.53 1.00
C ARG A 97 -7.61 18.68 1.06
N ARG A 98 -8.47 18.68 2.08
CA ARG A 98 -9.45 19.75 2.29
C ARG A 98 -8.74 21.10 2.40
N GLY A 99 -9.18 22.08 1.60
CA GLY A 99 -8.60 23.43 1.61
C GLY A 99 -7.22 23.58 0.95
N ARG A 100 -6.59 22.52 0.45
CA ARG A 100 -5.31 22.57 -0.29
C ARG A 100 -5.49 22.16 -1.76
N PRO A 101 -4.66 22.63 -2.69
CA PRO A 101 -4.58 22.06 -4.04
C PRO A 101 -4.31 20.54 -4.00
N ALA A 102 -4.61 19.83 -5.08
CA ALA A 102 -4.23 18.43 -5.18
C ALA A 102 -2.70 18.30 -5.32
N SER A 103 -2.14 17.25 -4.74
CA SER A 103 -0.72 16.94 -4.77
C SER A 103 -0.50 15.49 -5.18
N VAL A 104 0.58 15.21 -5.90
CA VAL A 104 1.03 13.85 -6.21
C VAL A 104 1.99 13.37 -5.13
N LEU A 105 1.79 12.16 -4.64
CA LEU A 105 2.57 11.54 -3.57
C LEU A 105 3.20 10.23 -4.05
N ALA A 106 4.38 9.92 -3.50
CA ALA A 106 5.09 8.68 -3.74
C ALA A 106 4.45 7.47 -3.03
N CYS A 107 3.85 7.67 -1.85
CA CYS A 107 3.38 6.59 -0.99
C CYS A 107 1.95 6.80 -0.50
N THR A 108 1.14 5.74 -0.54
CA THR A 108 -0.24 5.72 -0.03
C THR A 108 -0.30 5.65 1.50
N LEU A 109 0.69 5.03 2.14
CA LEU A 109 0.76 4.85 3.60
C LEU A 109 1.28 6.09 4.34
N ILE A 110 1.95 7.01 3.64
CA ILE A 110 2.64 8.17 4.23
C ILE A 110 2.03 9.46 3.65
N ALA A 111 0.69 9.56 3.70
CA ALA A 111 -0.06 10.62 3.03
C ALA A 111 0.12 12.03 3.63
N TYR A 112 0.79 12.15 4.79
CA TYR A 112 0.96 13.41 5.52
C TYR A 112 2.42 13.84 5.68
N ASP A 113 3.38 13.03 5.23
CA ASP A 113 4.79 13.43 5.24
C ASP A 113 5.09 14.21 3.95
N GLU A 114 5.43 15.48 4.11
CA GLU A 114 5.71 16.39 3.00
C GLU A 114 6.98 15.97 2.23
N ALA A 115 7.88 15.19 2.83
CA ALA A 115 9.04 14.63 2.13
C ALA A 115 8.65 13.67 1.00
N PHE A 116 7.43 13.10 1.03
CA PHE A 116 6.88 12.23 0.01
C PHE A 116 5.97 12.95 -1.00
N GLU A 117 5.80 14.27 -0.87
CA GLU A 117 5.13 15.10 -1.88
C GLU A 117 6.02 15.29 -3.11
N MET A 118 5.51 14.86 -4.26
CA MET A 118 6.27 14.79 -5.50
C MET A 118 5.98 15.94 -6.46
N GLY A 119 4.96 16.76 -6.19
CA GLY A 119 4.59 17.92 -6.99
C GLY A 119 3.08 18.08 -7.12
N ALA A 120 2.66 19.04 -7.93
CA ALA A 120 1.28 19.29 -8.33
C ALA A 120 0.87 18.46 -9.57
N THR A 121 1.84 17.99 -10.37
CA THR A 121 1.56 17.29 -11.63
C THR A 121 2.23 15.91 -11.70
N LEU A 122 1.72 15.05 -12.58
CA LEU A 122 2.34 13.74 -12.86
C LEU A 122 3.75 13.88 -13.45
N ALA A 123 3.99 14.91 -14.27
CA ALA A 123 5.30 15.18 -14.86
C ALA A 123 6.34 15.55 -13.80
N GLU A 124 5.96 16.36 -12.80
CA GLU A 124 6.85 16.67 -11.66
C GLU A 124 7.14 15.44 -10.79
N ALA A 125 6.18 14.52 -10.72
CA ALA A 125 6.28 13.30 -9.94
C ALA A 125 7.05 12.16 -10.64
N ASP A 126 7.44 12.34 -11.90
CA ASP A 126 8.25 11.38 -12.65
C ASP A 126 9.74 11.54 -12.32
N ARG A 127 10.07 11.27 -11.05
CA ARG A 127 11.42 11.34 -10.50
C ARG A 127 11.65 10.25 -9.46
N PRO A 128 12.92 9.92 -9.13
CA PRO A 128 13.24 8.93 -8.11
C PRO A 128 12.63 9.27 -6.73
N VAL A 129 12.27 8.21 -5.99
CA VAL A 129 11.73 8.30 -4.62
C VAL A 129 12.81 7.86 -3.64
N ALA A 130 13.05 8.66 -2.60
CA ALA A 130 13.91 8.27 -1.49
C ALA A 130 13.15 7.33 -0.55
N LEU A 131 13.70 6.14 -0.30
CA LEU A 131 13.13 5.16 0.65
C LEU A 131 13.61 5.45 2.07
N ASN A 132 13.29 6.64 2.60
CA ASN A 132 13.85 7.20 3.84
C ASN A 132 12.86 7.22 5.02
N HIS A 133 11.74 6.50 4.94
CA HIS A 133 10.78 6.38 6.02
C HIS A 133 10.86 4.99 6.69
N PRO A 134 10.65 4.86 8.02
CA PRO A 134 10.65 3.55 8.70
C PRO A 134 9.74 2.51 8.04
N HIS A 135 8.61 2.93 7.47
CA HIS A 135 7.70 2.05 6.73
C HIS A 135 8.27 1.51 5.41
N CYS A 136 9.18 2.23 4.75
CA CYS A 136 9.89 1.73 3.57
C CYS A 136 10.73 0.50 3.94
N ALA A 137 11.46 0.58 5.04
CA ALA A 137 12.22 -0.55 5.58
C ALA A 137 11.27 -1.65 6.08
N LYS A 138 10.34 -1.30 6.98
CA LYS A 138 9.46 -2.24 7.68
C LYS A 138 8.59 -3.08 6.75
N PHE A 139 8.04 -2.49 5.68
CA PHE A 139 7.03 -3.14 4.84
C PHE A 139 7.53 -3.48 3.44
N CYS A 140 8.12 -2.52 2.75
CA CYS A 140 8.46 -2.70 1.34
C CYS A 140 9.73 -3.54 1.17
N VAL A 141 10.83 -3.10 1.79
CA VAL A 141 12.14 -3.75 1.59
C VAL A 141 12.25 -5.00 2.45
N LEU A 142 12.09 -4.89 3.76
CA LEU A 142 12.28 -6.02 4.70
C LEU A 142 10.98 -6.80 4.95
N GLY A 143 9.82 -6.15 4.89
CA GLY A 143 8.53 -6.72 5.33
C GLY A 143 7.76 -7.56 4.33
N GLY A 144 8.38 -7.99 3.23
CA GLY A 144 7.75 -8.90 2.26
C GLY A 144 6.55 -8.36 1.48
N ALA A 145 6.09 -7.12 1.70
CA ALA A 145 4.95 -6.57 0.98
C ALA A 145 5.33 -6.31 -0.48
N ALA A 146 4.75 -7.09 -1.40
CA ALA A 146 4.81 -6.87 -2.84
C ALA A 146 3.51 -6.19 -3.26
N CYS A 147 3.62 -4.97 -3.76
CA CYS A 147 2.48 -4.20 -4.25
C CYS A 147 2.56 -3.96 -5.77
N SER A 148 3.52 -4.62 -6.43
CA SER A 148 3.59 -4.79 -7.88
C SER A 148 3.39 -6.26 -8.20
N ILE A 149 2.38 -6.55 -9.02
CA ILE A 149 2.29 -7.81 -9.76
C ILE A 149 2.96 -7.58 -11.12
#